data_AF-A0A356X452-F1
#
_entry.id   AF-A0A356X452-F1
#
_cell.length_a   1.000
_cell.length_b   1.000
_cell.length_c   1.000
_cell.angle_alpha   90.00
_cell.angle_beta   90.00
_cell.angle_gamma   90.00
#
_symmetry.space_group_name_H-M   'P 1'
#
loop_
_entity.id
_entity.type
_entity.pdbx_description
1 polymer ?
#
loop_
_entity_poly.entity_id
_entity_poly.type
_entity_poly.pdbx_seq_one_letter_code
_entity_poly.pdbx_strand_id
1 'polypeptide(L)'
;MWQLRKYIRNLLFENLSDATIPPPPKESIEELSSVINQYYDRVNDDSVQYDLDERMELLFNEVVEKNSGENVVEYVKELKTHPLEIVSALKEYFARKRPEDVAADFGIDWKSDSVNMKTINNSYSYPSGLTAQSYYVALKLCDIYPQLRNELFEVAEAVA
;
A
#
# COMPACT_ATOMS: atom_id res chain seq x y z
N MET A 1 2.68 4.92 -26.60
CA MET A 1 2.65 4.82 -25.12
C MET A 1 1.50 5.59 -24.48
N TRP A 2 1.26 6.88 -24.80
CA TRP A 2 0.14 7.68 -24.26
C TRP A 2 -1.27 7.13 -24.58
N GLN A 3 -1.46 6.64 -25.80
CA GLN A 3 -2.73 6.03 -26.26
C GLN A 3 -3.09 4.76 -25.46
N LEU A 4 -2.10 3.94 -25.09
CA LEU A 4 -2.31 2.70 -24.34
C LEU A 4 -2.71 3.00 -22.88
N ARG A 5 -2.05 3.97 -22.24
CA ARG A 5 -2.43 4.42 -20.88
C ARG A 5 -3.84 5.01 -20.83
N LYS A 6 -4.22 5.78 -21.84
CA LYS A 6 -5.58 6.32 -21.96
C LYS A 6 -6.61 5.21 -22.21
N TYR A 7 -6.26 4.22 -23.02
CA TYR A 7 -7.10 3.05 -23.28
C TYR A 7 -7.29 2.18 -22.04
N ILE A 8 -6.20 1.85 -21.32
CA ILE A 8 -6.25 1.11 -20.04
C ILE A 8 -7.06 1.90 -19.01
N ARG A 9 -6.87 3.22 -18.92
CA ARG A 9 -7.68 4.10 -18.07
C ARG A 9 -9.17 3.97 -18.42
N ASN A 10 -9.55 4.17 -19.68
CA ASN A 10 -10.95 4.06 -20.09
C ASN A 10 -11.52 2.65 -19.83
N LEU A 11 -10.76 1.61 -20.13
CA LEU A 11 -11.19 0.22 -19.97
C LEU A 11 -11.33 -0.18 -18.49
N LEU A 12 -10.45 0.31 -17.61
CA LEU A 12 -10.60 0.16 -16.16
C LEU A 12 -11.85 0.90 -15.67
N PHE A 13 -12.04 2.17 -16.06
CA PHE A 13 -13.16 2.97 -15.56
C PHE A 13 -14.52 2.59 -16.16
N GLU A 14 -14.57 2.02 -17.37
CA GLU A 14 -15.80 1.48 -17.97
C GLU A 14 -16.22 0.14 -17.31
N ASN A 15 -15.27 -0.70 -16.89
CA ASN A 15 -15.52 -2.00 -16.26
C ASN A 15 -15.58 -1.98 -14.73
N LEU A 16 -15.16 -0.89 -14.07
CA LEU A 16 -15.29 -0.70 -12.62
C LEU A 16 -16.74 -0.44 -12.15
N SER A 17 -17.73 -0.46 -13.06
CA SER A 17 -19.14 -0.24 -12.72
C SER A 17 -19.73 -1.32 -11.81
N ASP A 18 -19.18 -2.55 -11.81
CA ASP A 18 -19.59 -3.63 -10.89
C ASP A 18 -18.70 -3.75 -9.63
N ALA A 19 -17.52 -3.13 -9.60
CA ALA A 19 -16.62 -3.10 -8.44
C ALA A 19 -16.22 -1.65 -8.15
N THR A 20 -17.11 -0.90 -7.51
CA THR A 20 -16.86 0.50 -7.16
C THR A 20 -15.85 0.59 -6.00
N ILE A 21 -14.60 0.93 -6.31
CA ILE A 21 -13.63 1.35 -5.29
C ILE A 21 -14.22 2.61 -4.64
N PRO A 22 -14.46 2.61 -3.32
CA PRO A 22 -15.10 3.74 -2.66
C PRO A 22 -14.23 4.99 -2.81
N PRO A 23 -14.83 6.18 -2.86
CA PRO A 23 -14.04 7.41 -2.76
C PRO A 23 -13.33 7.46 -1.40
N PRO A 24 -12.19 8.16 -1.31
CA PRO A 24 -11.57 8.38 -0.01
C PRO A 24 -12.50 9.18 0.92
N PRO A 25 -12.34 9.04 2.24
CA PRO A 25 -12.98 9.94 3.19
C PRO A 25 -12.59 11.40 2.90
N LYS A 26 -13.46 12.33 3.31
CA LYS A 26 -13.18 13.76 3.16
C LYS A 26 -12.03 14.16 4.07
N GLU A 27 -11.09 14.92 3.51
CA GLU A 27 -10.00 15.54 4.26
C GLU A 27 -10.59 16.43 5.37
N SER A 28 -10.20 16.15 6.61
CA SER A 28 -10.72 16.82 7.80
C SER A 28 -9.62 16.92 8.87
N ILE A 29 -9.79 17.88 9.79
CA ILE A 29 -8.88 18.03 10.93
C ILE A 29 -8.97 16.82 11.86
N GLU A 30 -10.16 16.22 12.00
CA GLU A 30 -10.39 15.05 12.82
C GLU A 30 -9.62 13.84 12.28
N GLU A 31 -9.68 13.61 10.97
CA GLU A 31 -8.89 12.55 10.32
C GLU A 31 -7.39 12.81 10.44
N LEU A 32 -6.95 14.04 10.16
CA LEU A 32 -5.54 14.42 10.29
C LEU A 32 -5.03 14.19 11.72
N SER A 33 -5.81 14.58 12.73
CA SER A 33 -5.46 14.36 14.13
C SER A 33 -5.32 12.87 14.47
N SER A 34 -6.19 12.02 13.90
CA SER A 34 -6.08 10.57 14.07
C SER A 34 -4.78 10.03 13.48
N VAL A 35 -4.39 10.49 12.28
CA VAL A 35 -3.13 10.07 11.64
C VAL A 35 -1.91 10.54 12.44
N ILE A 36 -1.91 11.79 12.90
CA ILE A 36 -0.84 12.35 13.72
C ILE A 36 -0.70 11.58 15.03
N ASN A 37 -1.81 11.23 15.68
CA ASN A 37 -1.79 10.46 16.92
C ASN A 37 -1.23 9.05 16.70
N GLN A 38 -1.66 8.35 15.65
CA GLN A 38 -1.11 7.03 15.29
C GLN A 38 0.40 7.10 15.01
N TYR A 39 0.86 8.20 14.43
CA TYR A 39 2.28 8.41 14.16
C TYR A 39 3.12 8.51 15.44
N TYR A 40 2.61 9.18 16.47
CA TYR A 40 3.32 9.34 17.75
C TYR A 40 3.08 8.18 18.73
N ASP A 41 2.03 7.41 18.53
CA ASP A 41 1.64 6.24 19.33
C ASP A 41 1.77 4.94 18.52
N ARG A 42 2.91 4.79 17.83
CA ARG A 42 3.17 3.58 17.03
C ARG A 42 3.28 2.36 17.93
N VAL A 43 2.61 1.28 17.51
CA VAL A 43 2.66 -0.02 18.17
C VAL A 43 4.00 -0.71 17.92
N ASN A 44 4.53 -0.59 16.70
CA ASN A 44 5.77 -1.22 16.28
C ASN A 44 6.97 -0.32 16.59
N ASP A 45 8.08 -0.90 17.02
CA ASP A 45 9.36 -0.20 17.08
C ASP A 45 9.89 0.12 15.68
N ASP A 46 10.84 1.07 15.58
CA ASP A 46 11.38 1.54 14.31
C ASP A 46 12.00 0.44 13.44
N SER A 47 12.56 -0.61 14.05
CA SER A 47 13.19 -1.69 13.29
C SER A 47 12.15 -2.60 12.63
N VAL A 48 11.06 -2.89 13.35
CA VAL A 48 9.92 -3.62 12.80
C VAL A 48 9.21 -2.79 11.74
N GLN A 49 9.03 -1.48 11.98
CA GLN A 49 8.41 -0.58 11.01
C GLN A 49 9.17 -0.54 9.67
N TYR A 50 10.50 -0.50 9.72
CA TYR A 50 11.34 -0.56 8.52
C TYR A 50 11.10 -1.84 7.71
N ASP A 51 10.87 -2.98 8.37
CA ASP A 51 10.63 -4.25 7.69
C ASP A 51 9.27 -4.32 7.02
N LEU A 52 8.27 -3.74 7.67
CA LEU A 52 6.92 -3.61 7.13
C LEU A 52 6.90 -2.71 5.89
N ASP A 53 7.61 -1.58 5.94
CA ASP A 53 7.60 -0.58 4.86
C ASP A 53 8.50 -0.97 3.68
N GLU A 54 9.73 -1.41 3.96
CA GLU A 54 10.78 -1.55 2.94
C GLU A 54 11.09 -3.00 2.58
N ARG A 55 10.82 -3.96 3.48
CA ARG A 55 11.30 -5.36 3.35
C ARG A 55 10.21 -6.42 3.50
N MET A 56 8.96 -6.11 3.15
CA MET A 56 7.84 -7.08 3.28
C MET A 56 8.09 -8.44 2.59
N GLU A 57 8.93 -8.51 1.55
CA GLU A 57 9.32 -9.78 0.93
C GLU A 57 10.01 -10.75 1.88
N LEU A 58 10.74 -10.23 2.88
CA LEU A 58 11.38 -11.06 3.90
C LEU A 58 10.33 -11.65 4.86
N LEU A 59 9.31 -10.86 5.21
CA LEU A 59 8.22 -11.27 6.10
C LEU A 59 7.38 -12.39 5.48
N PHE A 60 6.99 -12.22 4.21
CA PHE A 60 6.28 -13.28 3.48
C PHE A 60 7.15 -14.52 3.28
N ASN A 61 8.45 -14.34 3.00
CA ASN A 61 9.37 -15.45 2.87
C ASN A 61 9.50 -16.25 4.17
N GLU A 62 9.57 -15.58 5.33
CA GLU A 62 9.67 -16.27 6.63
C GLU A 62 8.49 -17.21 6.86
N VAL A 63 7.26 -16.77 6.55
CA VAL A 63 6.05 -17.61 6.67
C VAL A 63 6.13 -18.83 5.77
N VAL A 64 6.51 -18.64 4.50
CA VAL A 64 6.58 -19.74 3.53
C VAL A 64 7.72 -20.69 3.87
N GLU A 65 8.94 -20.19 4.07
CA GLU A 65 10.15 -20.98 4.33
C GLU A 65 9.99 -21.85 5.58
N LYS A 66 9.38 -21.30 6.65
CA LYS A 66 9.11 -22.05 7.88
C LYS A 66 8.18 -23.25 7.68
N ASN A 67 7.26 -23.19 6.72
CA ASN A 67 6.21 -24.19 6.55
C ASN A 67 6.41 -25.11 5.35
N SER A 68 7.08 -24.66 4.29
CA SER A 68 7.35 -25.43 3.07
C SER A 68 8.83 -25.67 2.80
N GLY A 69 9.74 -24.89 3.41
CA GLY A 69 11.16 -24.88 3.08
C GLY A 69 11.51 -24.18 1.77
N GLU A 70 10.53 -23.51 1.13
CA GLU A 70 10.74 -22.79 -0.12
C GLU A 70 11.10 -21.33 0.11
N ASN A 71 12.00 -20.80 -0.72
CA ASN A 71 12.35 -19.37 -0.74
C ASN A 71 11.52 -18.65 -1.81
N VAL A 72 10.78 -17.63 -1.40
CA VAL A 72 9.88 -16.85 -2.27
C VAL A 72 10.24 -15.38 -2.39
N VAL A 73 11.42 -14.95 -1.90
CA VAL A 73 11.81 -13.53 -1.87
C VAL A 73 11.70 -12.86 -3.24
N GLU A 74 12.29 -13.45 -4.26
CA GLU A 74 12.27 -12.87 -5.62
C GLU A 74 10.87 -12.91 -6.24
N TYR A 75 10.08 -13.94 -5.94
CA TYR A 75 8.69 -14.03 -6.38
C TYR A 75 7.83 -12.94 -5.75
N VAL A 76 8.00 -12.68 -4.44
CA VAL A 76 7.28 -11.60 -3.75
C VAL A 76 7.68 -10.23 -4.31
N LYS A 77 8.98 -10.00 -4.60
CA LYS A 77 9.43 -8.77 -5.26
C LYS A 77 8.79 -8.55 -6.62
N GLU A 78 8.64 -9.60 -7.42
CA GLU A 78 7.92 -9.53 -8.70
C GLU A 78 6.45 -9.16 -8.48
N LEU A 79 5.74 -9.89 -7.61
CA LEU A 79 4.33 -9.68 -7.32
C LEU A 79 4.02 -8.25 -6.83
N LYS A 80 4.90 -7.65 -6.01
CA LYS A 80 4.79 -6.25 -5.54
C LYS A 80 4.66 -5.23 -6.69
N THR A 81 5.16 -5.56 -7.88
CA THR A 81 5.12 -4.64 -9.03
C THR A 81 3.80 -4.67 -9.79
N HIS A 82 3.03 -5.76 -9.68
CA HIS A 82 1.82 -5.98 -10.47
C HIS A 82 0.71 -4.95 -10.21
N PRO A 83 0.39 -4.55 -8.95
CA PRO A 83 -0.67 -3.59 -8.70
C PRO A 83 -0.27 -2.14 -9.00
N LEU A 84 1.02 -1.84 -9.31
CA LEU A 84 1.53 -0.48 -9.41
C LEU A 84 0.78 0.38 -10.44
N GLU A 85 0.48 -0.15 -11.62
CA GLU A 85 -0.21 0.61 -12.67
C GLU A 85 -1.63 1.01 -12.25
N ILE A 86 -2.37 0.07 -11.65
CA ILE A 86 -3.74 0.29 -11.18
C ILE A 86 -3.75 1.28 -10.01
N VAL A 87 -2.89 1.05 -9.01
CA VAL A 87 -2.75 1.96 -7.84
C VAL A 87 -2.37 3.36 -8.28
N SER A 88 -1.44 3.50 -9.23
CA SER A 88 -1.04 4.80 -9.78
C SER A 88 -2.21 5.49 -10.49
N ALA A 89 -2.98 4.77 -11.30
CA ALA A 89 -4.14 5.32 -11.98
C ALA A 89 -5.22 5.80 -11.00
N LEU A 90 -5.45 5.06 -9.91
CA LEU A 90 -6.41 5.43 -8.87
C LEU A 90 -5.93 6.62 -8.04
N LYS A 91 -4.63 6.68 -7.72
CA LYS A 91 -4.00 7.83 -7.05
C LYS A 91 -4.18 9.12 -7.84
N GLU A 92 -3.93 9.07 -9.14
CA GLU A 92 -4.17 10.22 -10.02
C GLU A 92 -5.66 10.58 -10.12
N TYR A 93 -6.55 9.58 -10.10
CA TYR A 93 -7.99 9.81 -10.22
C TYR A 93 -8.58 10.49 -8.99
N PHE A 94 -8.26 9.99 -7.78
CA PHE A 94 -8.79 10.55 -6.54
C PHE A 94 -8.01 11.78 -6.06
N ALA A 95 -6.75 11.92 -6.47
CA ALA A 95 -5.89 13.08 -6.20
C ALA A 95 -5.87 13.51 -4.72
N ARG A 96 -6.01 12.55 -3.80
CA ARG A 96 -6.09 12.82 -2.35
C ARG A 96 -4.74 13.27 -1.81
N LYS A 97 -4.71 14.38 -1.07
CA LYS A 97 -3.48 14.93 -0.49
C LYS A 97 -2.90 14.00 0.58
N ARG A 98 -1.60 14.11 0.81
CA ARG A 98 -0.96 13.39 1.93
C ARG A 98 -1.27 14.11 3.24
N PRO A 99 -1.26 13.40 4.37
CA PRO A 99 -1.47 14.01 5.67
C PRO A 99 -0.57 15.24 5.94
N GLU A 100 0.70 15.21 5.49
CA GLU A 100 1.63 16.34 5.62
C GLU A 100 1.16 17.57 4.82
N ASP A 101 0.68 17.38 3.59
CA ASP A 101 0.11 18.45 2.77
C ASP A 101 -1.17 19.02 3.38
N VAL A 102 -2.04 18.16 3.93
CA VAL A 102 -3.27 18.56 4.62
C VAL A 102 -2.95 19.35 5.89
N ALA A 103 -1.93 18.94 6.66
CA ALA A 103 -1.47 19.67 7.84
C ALA A 103 -1.01 21.09 7.47
N ALA A 104 -0.25 21.22 6.37
CA ALA A 104 0.18 22.51 5.86
C ALA A 104 -0.99 23.42 5.46
N ASP A 105 -2.04 22.87 4.82
CA ASP A 105 -3.26 23.62 4.49
C ASP A 105 -3.98 24.18 5.73
N PHE A 106 -3.89 23.48 6.87
CA PHE A 106 -4.45 23.91 8.15
C PHE A 106 -3.49 24.75 9.00
N GLY A 107 -2.28 25.04 8.52
CA GLY A 107 -1.27 25.80 9.26
C GLY A 107 -0.65 25.02 10.43
N ILE A 108 -0.68 23.69 10.40
CA ILE A 108 -0.08 22.80 11.39
C ILE A 108 1.32 22.43 10.91
N ASP A 109 2.35 22.76 11.71
CA ASP A 109 3.74 22.32 11.46
C ASP A 109 3.92 20.88 11.93
N TRP A 110 3.56 19.93 11.08
CA TRP A 110 3.77 18.50 11.30
C TRP A 110 4.46 17.88 10.10
N LYS A 111 5.43 17.00 10.38
CA LYS A 111 6.18 16.23 9.38
C LYS A 111 6.15 14.77 9.79
N SER A 112 5.82 13.91 8.83
CA SER A 112 6.02 12.47 8.99
C SER A 112 7.48 12.09 8.77
N ASP A 113 7.83 10.83 9.05
CA ASP A 113 9.04 10.13 8.60
C ASP A 113 9.03 9.93 7.08
N SER A 114 8.58 10.92 6.32
CA SER A 114 8.73 11.03 4.87
C SER A 114 10.21 11.25 4.53
N VAL A 115 11.09 10.36 5.01
CA VAL A 115 12.53 10.36 4.75
C VAL A 115 12.73 10.02 3.28
N ASN A 116 13.22 11.00 2.51
CA ASN A 116 13.73 10.82 1.15
C ASN A 116 12.86 9.99 0.18
N MET A 117 11.59 10.40 -0.01
CA MET A 117 10.75 9.92 -1.12
C MET A 117 11.19 10.44 -2.51
N LYS A 118 12.50 10.49 -2.81
CA LYS A 118 13.01 10.76 -4.17
C LYS A 118 12.58 9.69 -5.19
N THR A 119 11.95 8.60 -4.73
CA THR A 119 11.57 7.43 -5.51
C THR A 119 10.06 7.20 -5.62
N ILE A 120 9.18 7.94 -4.94
CA ILE A 120 7.74 7.72 -5.07
C ILE A 120 7.14 8.74 -6.02
N ASN A 121 7.05 8.28 -7.25
CA ASN A 121 6.30 8.84 -8.35
C ASN A 121 4.78 8.76 -8.05
N ASN A 122 4.29 9.48 -7.03
CA ASN A 122 2.92 10.03 -6.91
C ASN A 122 2.67 10.61 -5.51
N SER A 123 2.46 11.93 -5.45
CA SER A 123 2.16 12.72 -4.25
C SER A 123 0.83 12.38 -3.57
N TYR A 124 0.00 11.50 -4.15
CA TYR A 124 -1.34 11.21 -3.62
C TYR A 124 -1.37 10.04 -2.64
N SER A 125 -2.24 10.14 -1.64
CA SER A 125 -2.33 9.20 -0.51
C SER A 125 -3.26 8.01 -0.75
N TYR A 126 -4.27 8.13 -1.62
CA TYR A 126 -5.32 7.12 -1.78
C TYR A 126 -5.37 6.50 -3.19
N PRO A 127 -5.48 5.17 -3.31
CA PRO A 127 -5.42 4.17 -2.22
C PRO A 127 -4.00 3.96 -1.68
N SER A 128 -3.88 3.28 -0.53
CA SER A 128 -2.56 2.90 0.01
C SER A 128 -1.86 1.93 -0.93
N GLY A 129 -0.61 2.24 -1.28
CA GLY A 129 0.19 1.42 -2.20
C GLY A 129 0.72 0.15 -1.53
N LEU A 130 1.29 0.29 -0.33
CA LEU A 130 1.83 -0.83 0.45
C LEU A 130 0.73 -1.83 0.81
N THR A 131 -0.43 -1.35 1.28
CA THR A 131 -1.60 -2.20 1.55
C THR A 131 -2.05 -2.96 0.30
N ALA A 132 -2.17 -2.29 -0.85
CA ALA A 132 -2.58 -2.98 -2.08
C ALA A 132 -1.55 -4.04 -2.53
N GLN A 133 -0.25 -3.75 -2.36
CA GLN A 133 0.81 -4.70 -2.66
C GLN A 133 0.81 -5.91 -1.73
N SER A 134 0.74 -5.68 -0.41
CA SER A 134 0.81 -6.74 0.59
C SER A 134 -0.35 -7.73 0.46
N TYR A 135 -1.57 -7.22 0.27
CA TYR A 135 -2.75 -8.04 0.03
C TYR A 135 -2.71 -8.79 -1.30
N TYR A 136 -2.20 -8.16 -2.36
CA TYR A 136 -2.02 -8.84 -3.65
C TYR A 136 -1.02 -9.99 -3.54
N VAL A 137 0.09 -9.78 -2.83
CA VAL A 137 1.10 -10.82 -2.55
C VAL A 137 0.47 -11.96 -1.75
N ALA A 138 -0.23 -11.67 -0.64
CA ALA A 138 -0.88 -12.69 0.19
C ALA A 138 -1.87 -13.53 -0.61
N LEU A 139 -2.71 -12.91 -1.45
CA LEU A 139 -3.63 -13.61 -2.33
C LEU A 139 -2.91 -14.57 -3.28
N LYS A 140 -1.81 -14.12 -3.90
CA LYS A 140 -1.05 -14.94 -4.86
C LYS A 140 -0.28 -16.07 -4.20
N LEU A 141 0.24 -15.85 -3.00
CA LEU A 141 0.85 -16.92 -2.22
C LEU A 141 -0.20 -17.91 -1.71
N CYS A 142 -1.43 -17.48 -1.39
CA CYS A 142 -2.51 -18.39 -1.03
C CYS A 142 -2.94 -19.31 -2.19
N ASP A 143 -2.79 -18.87 -3.44
CA ASP A 143 -3.03 -19.72 -4.62
C ASP A 143 -2.05 -20.92 -4.66
N ILE A 144 -0.84 -20.76 -4.08
CA ILE A 144 0.24 -21.76 -4.05
C ILE A 144 0.25 -22.54 -2.72
N TYR A 145 0.07 -21.85 -1.60
CA TYR A 145 0.11 -22.38 -0.24
C TYR A 145 -1.23 -22.10 0.49
N PRO A 146 -2.33 -22.74 0.06
CA PRO A 146 -3.67 -22.45 0.59
C PRO A 146 -3.79 -22.70 2.10
N GLN A 147 -2.96 -23.59 2.65
CA GLN A 147 -2.88 -23.88 4.08
C GLN A 147 -2.30 -22.74 4.91
N LEU A 148 -1.53 -21.82 4.31
CA LEU A 148 -0.88 -20.69 4.99
C LEU A 148 -1.71 -19.41 4.92
N ARG A 149 -2.99 -19.50 4.53
CA ARG A 149 -3.83 -18.33 4.27
C ARG A 149 -3.84 -17.37 5.45
N ASN A 150 -4.06 -17.87 6.66
CA ASN A 150 -4.20 -17.00 7.81
C ASN A 150 -2.89 -16.26 8.09
N GLU A 151 -1.76 -16.97 8.12
CA GLU A 151 -0.45 -16.36 8.39
C GLU A 151 -0.04 -15.37 7.29
N LEU A 152 -0.33 -15.66 6.02
CA LEU A 152 -0.04 -14.77 4.90
C LEU A 152 -0.87 -13.47 4.97
N PHE A 153 -2.14 -13.56 5.38
CA PHE A 153 -2.97 -12.38 5.57
C PHE A 153 -2.61 -11.60 6.84
N GLU A 154 -2.15 -12.26 7.91
CA GLU A 154 -1.59 -11.58 9.09
C GLU A 154 -0.37 -10.71 8.72
N VAL A 155 0.52 -11.21 7.86
CA VAL A 155 1.62 -10.39 7.32
C VAL A 155 1.08 -9.22 6.50
N ALA A 156 0.07 -9.44 5.65
CA ALA A 156 -0.50 -8.38 4.85
C ALA A 156 -1.14 -7.27 5.69
N GLU A 157 -1.84 -7.63 6.77
CA GLU A 157 -2.44 -6.71 7.74
C GLU A 157 -1.40 -5.94 8.55
N ALA A 158 -0.28 -6.60 8.92
CA ALA A 158 0.79 -5.92 9.63
C ALA A 158 1.44 -4.81 8.79
N VAL A 159 1.51 -5.00 7.45
CA VAL A 159 2.05 -4.02 6.50
C VAL A 159 1.04 -2.90 6.18
N ALA A 160 -0.26 -3.12 6.41
CA ALA A 160 -1.34 -2.27 5.96
C ALA A 160 -1.56 -1.02 6.83
#